data_AF-A0A645I0H4-F1
#
_entry.id   AF-A0A645I0H4-F1
#
_cell.length_a   1.000
_cell.length_b   1.000
_cell.length_c   1.000
_cell.angle_alpha   90.00
_cell.angle_beta   90.00
_cell.angle_gamma   90.00
#
_symmetry.space_group_name_H-M   'P 1'
#
loop_
_entity.id
_entity.type
_entity.pdbx_description
1 polymer ?
#
loop_
_entity_poly.entity_id
_entity_poly.type
_entity_poly.pdbx_seq_one_letter_code
_entity_poly.pdbx_strand_id
1 'polypeptide(L)' 'MVKDEDDLTPKKRENYTLEELKQSWMQKMKENCIFISAREKTNIDDLKQIIYDKVKEIHITRFPYNDFLYHNYEEE' A
#
# COMPACT_ATOMS: atom_id res chain seq x y z
N MET A 1 -12.38 9.84 17.69
CA MET A 1 -12.89 11.22 17.60
C MET A 1 -11.68 12.13 17.44
N VAL A 2 -11.73 13.08 16.50
CA VAL A 2 -10.67 14.09 16.35
C VAL A 2 -10.65 14.90 17.64
N LYS A 3 -9.45 15.13 18.18
CA LYS A 3 -9.25 15.86 19.42
C LYS A 3 -9.40 17.36 19.14
N ASP A 4 -10.17 18.06 19.96
CA ASP A 4 -10.35 19.51 19.84
C ASP A 4 -9.02 20.26 20.03
N GLU A 5 -8.86 21.39 19.35
CA GLU A 5 -7.60 22.16 19.32
C GLU A 5 -7.16 22.64 20.71
N ASP A 6 -8.11 22.86 21.63
CA ASP A 6 -7.86 23.32 23.00
C ASP A 6 -7.79 22.19 24.04
N ASP A 7 -7.90 20.92 23.64
CA ASP A 7 -7.77 19.80 24.56
C ASP A 7 -6.27 19.50 24.81
N LEU A 8 -5.79 19.73 26.04
CA LEU A 8 -4.39 19.52 26.44
C LEU A 8 -4.08 18.09 26.92
N THR A 9 -5.05 17.16 26.86
CA THR A 9 -4.80 15.76 27.28
C THR A 9 -3.82 15.03 26.34
N PRO A 10 -3.09 14.01 26.79
CA PRO A 10 -2.22 13.25 25.91
C PRO A 10 -3.03 12.58 24.78
N LYS A 11 -2.55 12.68 23.53
CA LYS A 11 -3.19 12.03 22.36
C LYS A 11 -3.30 10.52 22.59
N LYS A 12 -4.52 9.98 22.51
CA LYS A 12 -4.78 8.54 22.55
C LYS A 12 -4.78 7.96 21.13
N ARG A 13 -4.69 6.63 21.02
CA ARG A 13 -4.69 5.90 19.74
C ARG A 13 -5.89 6.23 18.84
N GLU A 14 -7.02 6.56 19.43
CA GLU A 14 -8.27 6.94 18.77
C GLU A 14 -8.30 8.38 18.22
N ASN A 15 -7.28 9.19 18.54
CA ASN A 15 -7.16 10.57 18.09
C ASN A 15 -6.21 10.74 16.90
N TYR A 16 -5.53 9.67 16.46
CA TYR A 16 -4.67 9.77 15.29
C TYR A 16 -5.50 9.94 14.03
N THR A 17 -5.13 10.93 13.24
CA THR A 17 -5.69 11.16 11.91
C THR A 17 -5.21 10.09 10.93
N LEU A 18 -5.95 9.95 9.82
CA LEU A 18 -5.56 9.02 8.75
C LEU A 18 -4.14 9.33 8.23
N GLU A 19 -3.77 10.61 8.13
CA GLU A 19 -2.46 11.04 7.68
C GLU A 19 -1.35 10.69 8.69
N GLU A 20 -1.57 10.91 9.99
CA GLU A 20 -0.62 10.49 11.02
C GLU A 20 -0.44 8.96 11.06
N LEU A 21 -1.53 8.21 10.86
CA LEU A 21 -1.47 6.75 10.74
C LEU A 21 -0.66 6.36 9.50
N LYS A 22 -0.94 6.96 8.34
CA LYS A 22 -0.16 6.72 7.11
C LYS A 22 1.33 6.96 7.35
N GLN A 23 1.70 8.10 7.93
CA GLN A 23 3.11 8.43 8.21
C GLN A 23 3.76 7.41 9.16
N SER A 24 3.08 7.04 10.25
CA SER A 24 3.62 6.07 11.22
C SER A 24 3.81 4.68 10.60
N TRP A 25 2.86 4.24 9.77
CA TRP A 25 2.93 2.94 9.12
C TRP A 25 3.93 2.91 7.97
N MET A 26 4.04 3.98 7.17
CA MET A 26 5.08 4.12 6.14
C MET A 26 6.49 4.10 6.74
N GLN A 27 6.70 4.74 7.90
CA GLN A 27 8.00 4.67 8.59
C GLN A 27 8.34 3.27 9.12
N LYS A 28 7.34 2.49 9.57
CA LYS A 28 7.55 1.15 10.14
C LYS A 28 7.67 0.05 9.08
N MET A 29 6.85 0.12 8.03
CA MET A 29 6.73 -0.90 7.00
C MET A 29 7.51 -0.56 5.71
N LYS A 30 8.14 0.63 5.66
CA LYS A 30 8.83 1.17 4.48
C LYS A 30 7.92 1.10 3.24
N GLU A 31 8.44 0.53 2.15
CA GLU A 31 7.82 0.47 0.82
C GLU A 31 6.74 -0.62 0.68
N ASN A 32 6.48 -1.41 1.72
CA ASN A 32 5.55 -2.55 1.66
C ASN A 32 4.16 -2.26 2.24
N CYS A 33 3.77 -0.99 2.35
CA CYS A 33 2.48 -0.59 2.92
C CYS A 33 1.69 0.27 1.93
N ILE A 34 0.44 -0.11 1.67
CA ILE A 34 -0.50 0.66 0.87
C ILE A 34 -1.83 0.78 1.62
N PHE A 35 -2.42 1.97 1.56
CA PHE A 35 -3.72 2.25 2.12
C PHE A 35 -4.76 2.20 1.00
N ILE A 36 -5.79 1.37 1.18
CA ILE A 36 -6.86 1.20 0.20
C ILE A 36 -8.22 1.51 0.81
N SER A 37 -9.17 1.91 -0.03
CA SER A 37 -10.58 1.97 0.34
C SER A 37 -11.39 1.19 -0.68
N ALA A 38 -11.91 0.01 -0.29
CA ALA A 38 -12.76 -0.80 -1.16
C ALA A 38 -14.11 -0.11 -1.44
N ARG A 39 -14.62 0.66 -0.47
CA ARG A 39 -15.87 1.42 -0.60
C ARG A 39 -15.74 2.57 -1.59
N GLU A 40 -14.68 3.37 -1.45
CA GLU A 40 -14.42 4.54 -2.30
C GLU A 40 -13.60 4.17 -3.56
N LYS A 41 -13.30 2.88 -3.74
CA LYS A 41 -12.46 2.32 -4.81
C LYS A 41 -11.11 3.04 -4.95
N THR A 42 -10.54 3.49 -3.84
CA THR A 42 -9.27 4.22 -3.81
C THR A 42 -8.09 3.25 -3.70
N ASN A 43 -7.04 3.47 -4.51
CA ASN A 43 -5.77 2.72 -4.51
C ASN A 43 -5.92 1.20 -4.75
N ILE A 44 -7.00 0.78 -5.42
CA ILE A 44 -7.24 -0.64 -5.73
C ILE A 44 -6.35 -1.12 -6.88
N ASP A 45 -6.13 -0.29 -7.89
CA ASP A 45 -5.29 -0.66 -9.03
C ASP A 45 -3.81 -0.64 -8.65
N ASP A 46 -3.38 0.33 -7.86
CA ASP A 46 -2.04 0.36 -7.26
C ASP A 46 -1.76 -0.91 -6.43
N LEU A 47 -2.75 -1.39 -5.66
CA LEU A 47 -2.61 -2.65 -4.92
C LEU A 47 -2.39 -3.84 -5.85
N LYS A 48 -3.16 -3.94 -6.94
CA LYS A 48 -2.99 -5.03 -7.92
C LYS A 48 -1.60 -4.98 -8.55
N GLN A 49 -1.13 -3.78 -8.89
CA GLN A 49 0.20 -3.57 -9.48
C GLN A 49 1.30 -4.02 -8.52
N ILE A 50 1.26 -3.59 -7.26
CA ILE A 50 2.23 -4.00 -6.23
C ILE A 50 2.24 -5.52 -6.06
N ILE A 51 1.07 -6.16 -6.01
CA ILE A 51 0.98 -7.62 -5.88
C ILE A 51 1.59 -8.29 -7.10
N TYR A 52 1.25 -7.82 -8.30
CA TYR A 52 1.78 -8.36 -9.55
C TYR A 52 3.30 -8.26 -9.60
N ASP A 53 3.86 -7.09 -9.29
CA ASP A 53 5.30 -6.84 -9.32
C ASP A 53 6.05 -7.74 -8.32
N LYS A 54 5.51 -7.92 -7.12
CA LYS A 54 6.10 -8.84 -6.13
C LYS A 54 6.05 -10.30 -6.57
N VAL A 55 4.91 -10.73 -7.13
CA VAL A 55 4.77 -12.10 -7.64
C VAL A 55 5.73 -12.32 -8.81
N LYS A 56 5.87 -11.34 -9.69
CA LYS A 56 6.83 -11.33 -10.80
C LYS A 56 8.27 -11.43 -10.31
N GLU A 57 8.67 -10.65 -9.32
CA GLU A 57 10.02 -10.69 -8.73
C GLU A 57 10.34 -12.09 -8.17
N ILE A 58 9.41 -12.68 -7.41
CA ILE A 58 9.54 -14.04 -6.88
C ILE A 58 9.62 -15.06 -8.01
N HIS A 59 8.79 -14.89 -9.05
CA HIS A 59 8.75 -15.80 -10.20
C HIS A 59 10.07 -15.82 -10.97
N ILE A 60 10.62 -14.64 -11.30
CA ILE A 60 11.93 -14.51 -11.99
C ILE A 60 13.04 -15.17 -11.17
N THR A 61 13.09 -14.88 -9.86
CA THR A 61 14.12 -15.40 -8.98
C THR A 61 14.09 -16.93 -8.91
N ARG A 62 12.89 -17.53 -8.93
CA ARG A 62 12.70 -18.98 -8.80
C ARG A 62 12.78 -19.73 -10.13
N PHE A 63 12.45 -19.07 -11.24
CA PHE A 63 12.44 -19.65 -12.59
C PHE A 63 13.11 -18.71 -13.60
N PRO A 64 14.44 -18.55 -13.54
CA PRO A 64 15.18 -17.58 -14.36
C PRO A 64 15.14 -17.87 -15.88
N TYR A 65 14.71 -19.07 -16.27
CA TYR A 65 14.61 -19.51 -17.67
C TYR A 65 13.16 -19.69 -18.15
N ASN A 66 12.16 -19.31 -17.34
CA ASN A 66 10.77 -19.36 -17.77
C ASN A 66 10.43 -18.05 -18.50
N ASP A 67 10.31 -18.13 -19.81
CA ASP A 67 9.76 -17.07 -20.65
C ASP A 67 8.39 -16.70 -20.07
N PHE A 68 8.17 -15.41 -19.76
CA PHE A 68 6.91 -14.95 -19.19
C PHE A 68 5.74 -15.44 -20.06
N LEU A 69 4.84 -16.25 -19.49
CA LEU A 69 3.64 -16.77 -20.17
C LEU A 69 2.74 -15.66 -20.76
N TYR A 70 2.94 -14.42 -20.32
CA TYR A 70 2.29 -13.24 -20.87
C TYR A 70 3.37 -12.21 -21.23
N HIS A 71 3.67 -12.09 -22.52
CA HIS A 71 4.17 -10.82 -23.04
C HIS A 71 3.09 -9.79 -22.75
N ASN A 72 3.47 -8.66 -22.14
CA ASN A 72 2.59 -7.51 -22.03
C ASN A 72 2.20 -7.13 -23.46
N TYR A 73 0.97 -7.47 -23.87
CA TYR A 73 0.33 -6.83 -25.03
C TYR A 73 -0.11 -5.44 -24.56
N GLU A 74 0.85 -4.55 -24.37
CA GLU A 74 0.58 -3.13 -24.59
C GLU A 74 0.62 -2.95 -26.11
N GLU A 75 -0.48 -3.31 -26.77
CA GLU A 75 -0.78 -2.78 -28.10
C GLU A 75 -1.16 -1.30 -27.91
N GLU A 76 -0.44 -0.43 -28.62
CA GLU A 76 -0.55 1.03 -28.81
C GLU A 76 -1.74 1.78 -28.19
#